data_AF-A0A7K4YT84-F1
#
_entry.id   AF-A0A7K4YT84-F1
#
_cell.length_a   1.000
_cell.length_b   1.000
_cell.length_c   1.000
_cell.angle_alpha   90.00
_cell.angle_beta   90.00
_cell.angle_gamma   90.00
#
_symmetry.space_group_name_H-M   'P 1'
#
loop_
_entity.id
_entity.type
_entity.pdbx_description
1 polymer ?
#
loop_
_entity_poly.entity_id
_entity_poly.type
_entity_poly.pdbx_seq_one_letter_code
_entity_poly.pdbx_strand_id
1 'polypeptide(L)' 'DHLRGKKHRRLRSLRAERRAQEQRSLFVSGFARGTSAEELAGYFGAFGAVAAVVMDKEK' A
#
# COMPACT_ATOMS: atom_id res chain seq x y z
N ASP A 1 0.17 22.42 -26.58
CA ASP A 1 -0.73 21.95 -25.51
C ASP A 1 -0.03 20.90 -24.65
N HIS A 2 0.36 21.28 -23.43
CA HIS A 2 1.27 20.53 -22.55
C HIS A 2 0.62 19.28 -21.91
N LEU A 3 -0.71 19.21 -21.91
CA LEU A 3 -1.49 18.12 -21.31
C LEU A 3 -1.43 16.81 -22.11
N ARG A 4 -1.08 16.88 -23.40
CA ARG A 4 -0.91 15.72 -24.29
C ARG A 4 0.54 15.22 -24.37
N GLY A 5 1.44 15.75 -23.55
CA GLY A 5 2.84 15.28 -23.50
C GLY A 5 2.99 13.93 -22.79
N LYS A 6 3.95 13.11 -23.24
CA LYS A 6 4.29 11.81 -22.59
C LYS A 6 4.60 11.98 -21.10
N LYS A 7 5.38 13.01 -20.74
CA LYS A 7 5.75 13.32 -19.34
C LYS A 7 4.51 13.63 -18.48
N HIS A 8 3.60 14.47 -18.98
CA HIS A 8 2.37 14.81 -18.26
C HIS A 8 1.48 13.58 -18.02
N ARG A 9 1.24 12.76 -19.06
CA ARG A 9 0.47 11.52 -18.92
C ARG A 9 1.08 10.56 -17.90
N ARG A 10 2.40 10.36 -17.94
CA ARG A 10 3.10 9.51 -16.96
C ARG A 10 2.91 10.00 -15.53
N LEU A 11 3.12 11.29 -15.28
CA LEU A 11 2.93 11.87 -13.94
C LEU A 11 1.48 11.73 -13.45
N ARG A 12 0.50 11.89 -14.35
CA ARG A 12 -0.92 11.65 -14.00
C ARG A 12 -1.19 10.20 -13.66
N SER A 13 -0.68 9.24 -14.43
CA SER A 13 -0.82 7.80 -14.12
C SER A 13 -0.26 7.46 -12.76
N LEU A 14 1.00 7.85 -12.49
CA LEU A 14 1.65 7.59 -11.21
C LEU A 14 0.89 8.17 -10.02
N ARG A 15 0.30 9.36 -10.17
CA ARG A 15 -0.54 9.96 -9.12
C ARG A 15 -1.85 9.22 -8.93
N ALA A 16 -2.48 8.75 -10.00
CA ALA A 16 -3.70 7.95 -9.92
C ALA A 16 -3.45 6.60 -9.24
N GLU A 17 -2.36 5.92 -9.62
CA GLU A 17 -1.93 4.67 -9.00
C GLU A 17 -1.68 4.82 -7.49
N ARG A 18 -0.95 5.86 -7.08
CA ARG A 18 -0.70 6.15 -5.65
C ARG A 18 -1.99 6.42 -4.88
N ARG A 19 -2.90 7.25 -5.41
CA ARG A 19 -4.20 7.50 -4.77
C ARG A 19 -5.02 6.23 -4.63
N ALA A 20 -5.02 5.38 -5.66
CA ALA A 20 -5.74 4.11 -5.61
C ALA A 20 -5.12 3.14 -4.60
N GLN A 21 -3.80 3.18 -4.40
CA GLN A 21 -3.11 2.41 -3.35
C GLN A 21 -3.46 2.94 -1.96
N GLU A 22 -3.38 4.25 -1.74
CA GLU A 22 -3.69 4.92 -0.46
C GLU A 22 -5.11 4.59 0.02
N GLN A 23 -6.10 4.63 -0.89
CA GLN A 23 -7.51 4.34 -0.56
C GLN A 23 -7.76 2.89 -0.10
N ARG A 24 -6.84 1.96 -0.40
CA ARG A 24 -6.98 0.53 -0.11
C ARG A 24 -5.93 0.02 0.89
N SER A 25 -5.16 0.92 1.48
CA SER A 25 -4.09 0.59 2.41
C SER A 25 -4.48 1.00 3.83
N LEU A 26 -4.09 0.18 4.81
CA LEU A 26 -4.33 0.43 6.23
C LEU A 26 -3.00 0.68 6.94
N PHE A 27 -3.00 1.63 7.88
CA PHE A 27 -1.92 1.77 8.86
C PHE A 27 -2.34 1.03 10.13
N VAL A 28 -1.52 0.07 10.56
CA VAL A 28 -1.81 -0.81 11.69
C VAL A 28 -0.69 -0.68 12.72
N SER A 29 -1.06 -0.42 13.97
CA SER A 29 -0.15 -0.31 15.11
C SER A 29 -0.74 -1.04 16.33
N GLY A 30 0.08 -1.25 17.38
CA GLY A 30 -0.38 -1.89 18.62
C GLY A 30 -0.47 -3.42 18.58
N PHE A 31 0.12 -4.06 17.56
CA PHE A 31 0.31 -5.52 17.55
C PHE A 31 1.50 -5.93 18.43
N ALA A 32 1.53 -7.20 18.85
CA ALA A 32 2.55 -7.70 19.77
C ALA A 32 3.96 -7.62 19.16
N ARG A 33 4.97 -7.33 19.99
CA ARG A 33 6.37 -7.35 19.53
C ARG A 33 6.73 -8.76 19.07
N GLY A 34 7.29 -8.87 17.87
CA GLY A 34 7.64 -10.16 17.27
C GLY A 34 6.57 -10.74 16.35
N THR A 35 5.40 -10.12 16.23
CA THR A 35 4.44 -10.47 15.17
C THR A 35 5.08 -10.32 13.80
N SER A 36 5.01 -11.38 13.02
CA SER A 36 5.54 -11.47 11.67
C SER A 36 4.58 -10.87 10.63
N ALA A 37 5.13 -10.54 9.46
CA ALA A 37 4.31 -10.08 8.34
C ALA A 37 3.33 -11.16 7.85
N GLU A 38 3.68 -12.45 8.01
CA GLU A 38 2.86 -13.60 7.65
C GLU A 38 1.64 -13.74 8.56
N GLU A 39 1.81 -13.53 9.87
CA GLU A 39 0.69 -13.51 10.82
C GLU A 39 -0.28 -12.37 10.52
N LEU A 40 0.23 -11.17 10.21
CA LEU A 40 -0.62 -10.05 9.79
C LEU A 40 -1.35 -10.36 8.47
N ALA A 41 -0.65 -10.88 7.46
CA ALA A 41 -1.25 -11.24 6.19
C ALA A 41 -2.34 -12.31 6.35
N GLY A 42 -2.11 -13.31 7.21
CA GLY A 42 -3.10 -14.34 7.54
C GLY A 42 -4.33 -13.78 8.24
N TYR A 43 -4.12 -12.93 9.26
CA TYR A 43 -5.22 -12.30 9.99
C TYR A 43 -6.07 -11.40 9.10
N PHE A 44 -5.45 -10.47 8.37
CA PHE A 44 -6.17 -9.56 7.47
C PHE A 44 -6.75 -10.28 6.23
N GLY A 45 -6.17 -11.43 5.85
CA GLY A 45 -6.68 -12.30 4.80
C GLY A 45 -8.12 -12.78 5.03
N ALA A 46 -8.54 -12.90 6.29
CA ALA A 46 -9.93 -13.25 6.64
C ALA A 46 -10.94 -12.16 6.24
N PHE A 47 -10.50 -10.92 6.04
CA PHE A 47 -11.34 -9.78 5.65
C PHE A 47 -11.25 -9.46 4.15
N GLY A 48 -10.37 -10.14 3.41
CA GLY A 48 -10.19 -9.96 1.98
C GLY A 48 -8.73 -10.17 1.54
N ALA A 49 -8.50 -10.11 0.23
CA ALA A 49 -7.16 -10.30 -0.33
C ALA A 49 -6.20 -9.17 0.12
N VAL A 50 -5.11 -9.55 0.78
CA VAL A 50 -4.05 -8.63 1.20
C VAL A 50 -3.02 -8.53 0.06
N ALA A 51 -2.89 -7.34 -0.53
CA ALA A 51 -1.98 -7.13 -1.66
C ALA A 51 -0.50 -7.09 -1.26
N ALA A 52 -0.19 -6.47 -0.11
CA ALA A 52 1.16 -6.38 0.43
C ALA A 52 1.10 -6.05 1.93
N VAL A 53 2.05 -6.59 2.69
CA VAL A 53 2.32 -6.18 4.08
C VAL A 53 3.73 -5.60 4.12
N VAL A 54 3.84 -4.34 4.52
CA VAL A 54 5.12 -3.65 4.69
C VAL A 54 5.24 -3.29 6.16
N MET A 55 6.20 -3.90 6.85
CA MET A 55 6.54 -3.58 8.22
C MET A 55 7.89 -2.88 8.26
N ASP A 56 8.00 -1.85 9.08
CA ASP A 56 9.29 -1.22 9.34
C ASP A 56 10.12 -2.20 10.19
N LYS A 57 11.27 -2.62 9.67
CA LYS A 57 12.09 -3.66 10.32
C LYS A 57 13.05 -3.09 11.37
N GLU A 58 13.14 -1.77 11.52
CA GLU A 58 14.08 -1.15 12.46
C GLU A 58 13.46 0.02 13.23
N LYS A 59 13.18 -0.24 14.51
CA LYS A 59 13.38 0.74 15.58
C LYS A 59 13.67 0.04 16.91
#